data_AF-A0A2T3A8C7-F1
#
_entry.id   AF-A0A2T3A8C7-F1
#
_cell.length_a   1.000
_cell.length_b   1.000
_cell.length_c   1.000
_cell.angle_alpha   90.00
_cell.angle_beta   90.00
_cell.angle_gamma   90.00
#
_symmetry.space_group_name_H-M   'P 1'
#
loop_
_entity.id
_entity.type
_entity.pdbx_description
1 polymer ?
#
loop_
_entity_poly.entity_id
_entity_poly.type
_entity_poly.pdbx_seq_one_letter_code
_entity_poly.pdbx_strand_id
1 'polypeptide(L)'
;MAQNASTEAQIEAIQSATCYAYTPLLDPSYGYVPSLAAGIVFCILFAISLFYHTFQSVRLRATISILLALGALTELVGWAARTYSAKCPYNANSFLAQEVTLIIAPVFFSAALYVLLGRLIIDLGRASSILSAKWYTIIFCTCDVISLIIQAIGGAKASMAGFDLDQQRLGTHIMVAGIAFQLGTMTLFGLCVLDFFRRVLARSSPLRGSVTKAMRLVLVGMVVSFIMIYIRSIYRTIELAQGWSGYLITHQAYFIGLDGALMAIAVGVFVGLDPAVLIGKLERGLGSRPKGQHSRETSESEANIAMQNV
;
A
#
# COMPACT_ATOMS: atom_id res chain seq x y z
N MET A 1 45.54 -22.99 -14.19
CA MET A 1 45.31 -23.39 -12.77
C MET A 1 45.47 -22.22 -11.80
N ALA A 2 46.56 -21.43 -11.85
CA ALA A 2 46.77 -20.31 -10.92
C ALA A 2 45.72 -19.17 -11.00
N GLN A 3 45.20 -18.83 -12.19
CA GLN A 3 44.15 -17.81 -12.36
C GLN A 3 42.77 -18.24 -11.81
N ASN A 4 42.46 -19.54 -11.78
CA ASN A 4 41.20 -20.03 -11.21
C ASN A 4 41.25 -19.97 -9.67
N ALA A 5 42.39 -20.37 -9.08
CA ALA A 5 42.59 -20.30 -7.63
C ALA A 5 42.55 -18.85 -7.09
N SER A 6 43.08 -17.87 -7.84
CA SER A 6 42.97 -16.45 -7.45
C SER A 6 41.55 -15.92 -7.55
N THR A 7 40.76 -16.42 -8.50
CA THR A 7 39.36 -16.01 -8.70
C THR A 7 38.47 -16.61 -7.61
N GLU A 8 38.67 -17.88 -7.25
CA GLU A 8 37.97 -18.55 -6.15
C GLU A 8 38.24 -17.86 -4.81
N ALA A 9 39.50 -17.52 -4.52
CA ALA A 9 39.85 -16.77 -3.30
C ALA A 9 39.21 -15.37 -3.25
N GLN A 10 39.06 -14.71 -4.40
CA GLN A 10 38.33 -13.43 -4.50
C GLN A 10 36.83 -13.61 -4.25
N ILE A 11 36.22 -14.69 -4.75
CA ILE A 11 34.81 -15.01 -4.52
C ILE A 11 34.56 -15.30 -3.03
N GLU A 12 35.43 -16.09 -2.38
CA GLU A 12 35.34 -16.33 -0.94
C GLU A 12 35.50 -15.03 -0.12
N ALA A 13 36.41 -14.15 -0.52
CA ALA A 13 36.57 -12.85 0.11
C ALA A 13 35.29 -11.97 -0.03
N ILE A 14 34.66 -11.98 -1.20
CA ILE A 14 33.37 -11.28 -1.46
C ILE A 14 32.26 -11.85 -0.58
N GLN A 15 32.17 -13.17 -0.48
CA GLN A 15 31.14 -13.86 0.32
C GLN A 15 31.33 -13.66 1.83
N SER A 16 32.58 -13.49 2.29
CA SER A 16 32.91 -13.26 3.70
C SER A 16 32.75 -11.78 4.14
N ALA A 17 32.80 -10.83 3.19
CA ALA A 17 32.72 -9.41 3.48
C ALA A 17 31.26 -8.95 3.63
N THR A 18 30.96 -8.20 4.70
CA THR A 18 29.62 -7.63 4.93
C THR A 18 29.25 -6.54 3.92
N CYS A 19 30.24 -5.87 3.34
CA CYS A 19 30.11 -4.92 2.25
C CYS A 19 31.32 -5.02 1.33
N TYR A 20 31.08 -5.16 0.02
CA TYR A 20 32.12 -5.24 -0.98
C TYR A 20 31.69 -4.46 -2.23
N ALA A 21 32.64 -3.76 -2.87
CA ALA A 21 32.37 -2.97 -4.07
C ALA A 21 32.03 -3.88 -5.27
N TYR A 22 31.28 -3.38 -6.24
CA TYR A 22 30.88 -4.16 -7.40
C TYR A 22 32.09 -4.74 -8.16
N THR A 23 32.00 -6.02 -8.53
CA THR A 23 32.95 -6.70 -9.41
C THR A 23 32.23 -7.52 -10.48
N PRO A 24 32.80 -7.68 -11.67
CA PRO A 24 32.19 -8.49 -12.73
C PRO A 24 32.31 -10.01 -12.49
N LEU A 25 32.93 -10.44 -11.40
CA LEU A 25 33.18 -11.86 -11.09
C LEU A 25 31.95 -12.59 -10.52
N LEU A 26 31.03 -11.84 -9.94
CA LEU A 26 29.82 -12.35 -9.31
C LEU A 26 28.66 -11.40 -9.57
N ASP A 27 27.51 -11.94 -9.96
CA ASP A 27 26.30 -11.17 -10.10
C ASP A 27 25.69 -10.85 -8.72
N PRO A 28 25.34 -9.59 -8.44
CA PRO A 28 24.64 -9.24 -7.21
C PRO A 28 23.20 -9.77 -7.23
N SER A 29 22.55 -9.84 -6.07
CA SER A 29 21.18 -10.38 -5.94
C SER A 29 20.13 -9.65 -6.80
N TYR A 30 20.41 -8.40 -7.17
CA TYR A 30 19.55 -7.58 -8.04
C TYR A 30 19.74 -7.88 -9.55
N GLY A 31 20.85 -8.53 -9.94
CA GLY A 31 21.30 -8.63 -11.33
C GLY A 31 21.90 -7.33 -11.90
N TYR A 32 21.97 -6.26 -11.10
CA TYR A 32 22.57 -4.97 -11.43
C TYR A 32 22.99 -4.24 -10.14
N VAL A 33 23.70 -3.11 -10.29
CA VAL A 33 24.01 -2.23 -9.14
C VAL A 33 22.89 -1.17 -8.98
N PRO A 34 22.18 -1.12 -7.85
CA PRO A 34 21.10 -0.15 -7.64
C PRO A 34 21.55 1.31 -7.76
N SER A 35 20.70 2.17 -8.31
CA SER A 35 20.97 3.61 -8.38
C SER A 35 20.88 4.26 -7.00
N LEU A 36 22.02 4.82 -6.57
CA LEU A 36 22.11 5.60 -5.34
C LEU A 36 21.16 6.83 -5.37
N ALA A 37 21.09 7.52 -6.51
CA ALA A 37 20.27 8.71 -6.66
C ALA A 37 18.77 8.37 -6.49
N ALA A 38 18.30 7.30 -7.12
CA ALA A 38 16.92 6.84 -6.97
C ALA A 38 16.62 6.49 -5.51
N GLY A 39 17.52 5.73 -4.86
CA GLY A 39 17.42 5.39 -3.44
C GLY A 39 17.21 6.62 -2.55
N ILE A 40 18.07 7.62 -2.68
CA ILE A 40 18.00 8.86 -1.89
C ILE A 40 16.70 9.63 -2.14
N VAL A 41 16.27 9.77 -3.40
CA VAL A 41 15.04 10.50 -3.76
C VAL A 41 13.82 9.87 -3.08
N PHE A 42 13.65 8.54 -3.18
CA PHE A 42 12.51 7.88 -2.53
C PHE A 42 12.61 7.90 -1.01
N CYS A 43 13.80 7.76 -0.42
CA CYS A 43 13.99 7.97 1.01
C CYS A 43 13.48 9.36 1.44
N ILE A 44 13.81 10.43 0.71
CA ILE A 44 13.34 11.78 1.03
C ILE A 44 11.81 11.87 0.91
N LEU A 45 11.22 11.34 -0.17
CA LEU A 45 9.76 11.38 -0.39
C LEU A 45 8.99 10.64 0.72
N PHE A 46 9.43 9.44 1.09
CA PHE A 46 8.78 8.67 2.15
C PHE A 46 9.07 9.23 3.55
N ALA A 47 10.25 9.83 3.78
CA ALA A 47 10.53 10.52 5.03
C ALA A 47 9.62 11.74 5.23
N ILE A 48 9.44 12.58 4.19
CA ILE A 48 8.50 13.71 4.24
C ILE A 48 7.09 13.22 4.54
N SER A 49 6.63 12.18 3.83
CA SER A 49 5.30 11.59 4.03
C SER A 49 5.13 11.03 5.44
N LEU A 50 6.15 10.33 5.96
CA LEU A 50 6.20 9.82 7.32
C LEU A 50 6.05 10.95 8.34
N PHE A 51 6.90 11.99 8.28
CA PHE A 51 6.83 13.11 9.22
C PHE A 51 5.47 13.81 9.18
N TYR A 52 4.93 14.04 7.98
CA TYR A 52 3.61 14.65 7.80
C TYR A 52 2.50 13.83 8.46
N HIS A 53 2.40 12.54 8.13
CA HIS A 53 1.34 11.68 8.64
C HIS A 53 1.50 11.38 10.13
N THR A 54 2.73 11.28 10.64
CA THR A 54 3.00 11.18 12.08
C THR A 54 2.54 12.45 12.80
N PHE A 55 2.90 13.64 12.30
CA PHE A 55 2.43 14.90 12.88
C PHE A 55 0.90 14.97 12.93
N GLN A 56 0.23 14.62 11.83
CA GLN A 56 -1.23 14.61 11.77
C GLN A 56 -1.87 13.53 12.65
N SER A 57 -1.23 12.37 12.80
CA SER A 57 -1.67 11.32 13.71
C SER A 57 -1.67 11.80 15.17
N VAL A 58 -0.66 12.55 15.59
CA VAL A 58 -0.57 13.10 16.95
C VAL A 58 -1.58 14.24 17.14
N ARG A 59 -1.69 15.13 16.15
CA ARG A 59 -2.57 16.30 16.22
C ARG A 59 -4.05 15.96 16.18
N LEU A 60 -4.46 15.04 15.30
CA LEU A 60 -5.86 14.73 15.03
C LEU A 60 -6.31 13.38 15.61
N ARG A 61 -5.38 12.57 16.15
CA ARG A 61 -5.65 11.23 16.70
C ARG A 61 -6.40 10.32 15.71
N ALA A 62 -6.12 10.49 14.42
CA ALA A 62 -6.81 9.80 13.35
C ALA A 62 -6.10 8.48 12.99
N THR A 63 -6.82 7.37 13.06
CA THR A 63 -6.32 6.03 12.71
C THR A 63 -5.78 5.96 11.28
N ILE A 64 -6.39 6.68 10.34
CA ILE A 64 -5.96 6.73 8.94
C ILE A 64 -4.53 7.28 8.83
N SER A 65 -4.22 8.36 9.56
CA SER A 65 -2.88 8.96 9.56
C SER A 65 -1.84 8.02 10.18
N ILE A 66 -2.21 7.21 11.18
CA ILE A 66 -1.32 6.18 11.75
C ILE A 66 -0.98 5.13 10.69
N LEU A 67 -1.98 4.62 9.96
CA LEU A 67 -1.77 3.61 8.92
C LEU A 67 -0.90 4.16 7.78
N LEU A 68 -1.14 5.40 7.33
CA LEU A 68 -0.32 6.04 6.31
C LEU A 68 1.13 6.26 6.79
N ALA A 69 1.33 6.62 8.07
CA ALA A 69 2.65 6.74 8.66
C ALA A 69 3.39 5.40 8.73
N LEU A 70 2.71 4.32 9.14
CA LEU A 70 3.30 2.97 9.17
C LEU A 70 3.69 2.49 7.76
N GLY A 71 2.86 2.72 6.77
CA GLY A 71 3.19 2.42 5.37
C GLY A 71 4.40 3.22 4.89
N ALA A 72 4.42 4.54 5.15
CA ALA A 72 5.54 5.41 4.77
C ALA A 72 6.86 5.05 5.48
N LEU A 73 6.81 4.66 6.76
CA LEU A 73 7.96 4.14 7.48
C LEU A 73 8.49 2.85 6.84
N THR A 74 7.58 1.95 6.48
CA THR A 74 7.95 0.66 5.88
C THR A 74 8.59 0.86 4.50
N GLU A 75 8.03 1.74 3.67
CA GLU A 75 8.66 2.18 2.41
C GLU A 75 10.05 2.78 2.64
N LEU A 76 10.17 3.70 3.61
CA LEU A 76 11.45 4.35 3.92
C LEU A 76 12.54 3.34 4.27
N VAL A 77 12.22 2.31 5.05
CA VAL A 77 13.16 1.22 5.39
C VAL A 77 13.59 0.47 4.12
N GLY A 78 12.65 0.13 3.23
CA GLY A 78 12.97 -0.57 1.98
C GLY A 78 13.87 0.24 1.06
N TRP A 79 13.57 1.52 0.88
CA TRP A 79 14.41 2.43 0.07
C TRP A 79 15.75 2.74 0.72
N ALA A 80 15.84 2.75 2.06
CA ALA A 80 17.11 2.86 2.76
C ALA A 80 17.98 1.61 2.57
N ALA A 81 17.40 0.43 2.65
CA ALA A 81 18.09 -0.84 2.37
C ALA A 81 18.58 -0.92 0.91
N ARG A 82 17.77 -0.42 -0.04
CA ARG A 82 18.17 -0.25 -1.45
C ARG A 82 19.35 0.72 -1.61
N THR A 83 19.29 1.85 -0.92
CA THR A 83 20.35 2.87 -0.94
C THR A 83 21.66 2.31 -0.40
N TYR A 84 21.60 1.47 0.64
CA TYR A 84 22.76 0.73 1.13
C TYR A 84 23.29 -0.27 0.10
N SER A 85 22.38 -0.98 -0.58
CA SER A 85 22.72 -1.93 -1.65
C SER A 85 23.40 -1.27 -2.85
N ALA A 86 23.19 0.03 -3.09
CA ALA A 86 23.94 0.77 -4.12
C ALA A 86 25.45 0.85 -3.81
N LYS A 87 25.84 0.79 -2.53
CA LYS A 87 27.25 0.77 -2.09
C LYS A 87 27.76 -0.66 -1.88
N CYS A 88 26.88 -1.53 -1.37
CA CYS A 88 27.19 -2.91 -1.00
C CYS A 88 26.26 -3.88 -1.75
N PRO A 89 26.42 -4.07 -3.07
CA PRO A 89 25.45 -4.78 -3.92
C PRO A 89 25.32 -6.28 -3.61
N TYR A 90 26.29 -6.88 -2.94
CA TYR A 90 26.29 -8.30 -2.56
C TYR A 90 25.64 -8.57 -1.18
N ASN A 91 25.19 -7.53 -0.47
CA ASN A 91 24.62 -7.70 0.86
C ASN A 91 23.19 -8.28 0.79
N ALA A 92 23.08 -9.59 0.96
CA ALA A 92 21.80 -10.31 0.90
C ALA A 92 20.77 -9.79 1.91
N ASN A 93 21.20 -9.37 3.11
CA ASN A 93 20.29 -8.84 4.13
C ASN A 93 19.63 -7.53 3.68
N SER A 94 20.35 -6.67 2.97
CA SER A 94 19.82 -5.41 2.46
C SER A 94 18.86 -5.64 1.29
N PHE A 95 19.16 -6.62 0.44
CA PHE A 95 18.23 -7.09 -0.59
C PHE A 95 16.94 -7.65 0.02
N LEU A 96 17.04 -8.58 0.96
CA LEU A 96 15.88 -9.15 1.65
C LEU A 96 15.08 -8.10 2.42
N ALA A 97 15.75 -7.18 3.11
CA ALA A 97 15.09 -6.08 3.81
C ALA A 97 14.29 -5.20 2.85
N GLN A 98 14.85 -4.87 1.67
CA GLN A 98 14.12 -4.15 0.62
C GLN A 98 12.87 -4.94 0.18
N GLU A 99 13.05 -6.19 -0.26
CA GLU A 99 11.95 -6.98 -0.83
C GLU A 99 10.81 -7.19 0.17
N VAL A 100 11.13 -7.52 1.43
CA VAL A 100 10.15 -7.78 2.48
C VAL A 100 9.39 -6.50 2.86
N THR A 101 10.10 -5.41 3.10
CA THR A 101 9.45 -4.17 3.55
C THR A 101 8.58 -3.55 2.45
N LEU A 102 9.05 -3.55 1.20
CA LEU A 102 8.26 -3.05 0.08
C LEU A 102 7.04 -3.94 -0.23
N ILE A 103 7.09 -5.24 0.09
CA ILE A 103 5.90 -6.10 0.02
C ILE A 103 4.87 -5.71 1.10
N ILE A 104 5.32 -5.42 2.32
CA ILE A 104 4.44 -5.15 3.46
C ILE A 104 3.83 -3.74 3.39
N ALA A 105 4.60 -2.74 2.98
CA ALA A 105 4.19 -1.33 2.96
C ALA A 105 2.79 -1.05 2.36
N PRO A 106 2.42 -1.54 1.15
CA PRO A 106 1.13 -1.23 0.54
C PRO A 106 -0.07 -1.81 1.30
N VAL A 107 0.11 -2.79 2.18
CA VAL A 107 -0.97 -3.31 3.04
C VAL A 107 -1.45 -2.22 4.01
N PHE A 108 -0.54 -1.41 4.56
CA PHE A 108 -0.92 -0.31 5.43
C PHE A 108 -1.67 0.80 4.67
N PHE A 109 -1.26 1.10 3.44
CA PHE A 109 -1.97 2.05 2.59
C PHE A 109 -3.36 1.52 2.23
N SER A 110 -3.49 0.25 1.87
CA SER A 110 -4.78 -0.39 1.58
C SER A 110 -5.70 -0.39 2.79
N ALA A 111 -5.18 -0.73 3.97
CA ALA A 111 -5.92 -0.64 5.23
C ALA A 111 -6.42 0.79 5.51
N ALA A 112 -5.62 1.82 5.20
CA ALA A 112 -6.04 3.21 5.31
C ALA A 112 -7.23 3.51 4.38
N LEU A 113 -7.22 2.98 3.14
CA LEU A 113 -8.35 3.10 2.21
C LEU A 113 -9.61 2.36 2.69
N TYR A 114 -9.46 1.20 3.32
CA TYR A 114 -10.61 0.46 3.87
C TYR A 114 -11.28 1.24 5.01
N VAL A 115 -10.49 1.78 5.93
CA VAL A 115 -10.98 2.63 7.02
C VAL A 115 -11.60 3.91 6.46
N LEU A 116 -10.97 4.51 5.44
CA LEU A 116 -11.47 5.70 4.78
C LEU A 116 -12.85 5.46 4.16
N LEU A 117 -13.02 4.38 3.39
CA LEU A 117 -14.32 4.02 2.83
C LEU A 117 -15.37 3.79 3.92
N GLY A 118 -14.99 3.09 4.99
CA GLY A 118 -15.88 2.87 6.14
C GLY A 118 -16.38 4.17 6.76
N ARG A 119 -15.51 5.19 6.90
CA ARG A 119 -15.89 6.53 7.39
C ARG A 119 -16.86 7.22 6.42
N LEU A 120 -16.58 7.18 5.13
CA LEU A 120 -17.45 7.76 4.10
C LEU A 120 -18.85 7.13 4.11
N ILE A 121 -18.95 5.82 4.35
CA ILE A 121 -20.23 5.10 4.47
C ILE A 121 -20.99 5.51 5.73
N ILE A 122 -20.31 5.75 6.86
CA ILE A 122 -20.95 6.23 8.08
C ILE A 122 -21.55 7.63 7.84
N ASP A 123 -20.80 8.51 7.19
CA ASP A 123 -21.22 9.89 6.93
C ASP A 123 -22.35 10.00 5.90
N LEU A 124 -22.35 9.16 4.86
CA LEU A 124 -23.40 9.12 3.82
C LEU A 124 -24.57 8.19 4.17
N GLY A 125 -24.45 7.40 5.23
CA GLY A 125 -25.45 6.44 5.67
C GLY A 125 -25.35 5.06 4.99
N ARG A 126 -26.00 4.07 5.61
CA ARG A 126 -25.91 2.64 5.23
C ARG A 126 -26.30 2.35 3.78
N ALA A 127 -27.22 3.11 3.21
CA ALA A 127 -27.70 2.93 1.83
C ALA A 127 -26.59 3.16 0.77
N SER A 128 -25.48 3.79 1.14
CA SER A 128 -24.35 4.05 0.26
C SER A 128 -23.52 2.81 -0.07
N SER A 129 -23.67 1.69 0.64
CA SER A 129 -22.86 0.49 0.43
C SER A 129 -23.56 -0.80 0.85
N ILE A 130 -23.29 -1.89 0.11
CA ILE A 130 -23.72 -3.26 0.44
C ILE A 130 -23.18 -3.69 1.81
N LEU A 131 -21.89 -3.42 2.10
CA LEU A 131 -21.22 -3.97 3.27
C LEU A 131 -21.08 -2.97 4.40
N SER A 132 -21.15 -3.50 5.62
CA SER A 132 -20.74 -2.88 6.87
C SER A 132 -19.57 -1.91 6.77
N ALA A 133 -19.62 -0.67 7.26
CA ALA A 133 -18.39 0.12 7.44
C ALA A 133 -17.31 -0.69 8.20
N LYS A 134 -17.72 -1.44 9.24
CA LYS A 134 -16.83 -2.34 9.99
C LYS A 134 -16.37 -3.55 9.18
N TRP A 135 -17.25 -4.11 8.36
CA TRP A 135 -16.97 -5.34 7.60
C TRP A 135 -15.91 -5.13 6.51
N TYR A 136 -15.82 -3.92 5.93
CA TYR A 136 -14.71 -3.59 5.02
C TYR A 136 -13.36 -3.78 5.69
N THR A 137 -13.13 -3.11 6.82
CA THR A 137 -11.85 -3.21 7.52
C THR A 137 -11.57 -4.63 8.01
N ILE A 138 -12.57 -5.33 8.56
CA ILE A 138 -12.37 -6.69 9.08
C ILE A 138 -12.02 -7.67 7.96
N ILE A 139 -12.83 -7.77 6.90
CA ILE A 139 -12.64 -8.77 5.86
C ILE A 139 -11.34 -8.52 5.11
N PHE A 140 -11.14 -7.30 4.60
CA PHE A 140 -10.01 -7.02 3.71
C PHE A 140 -8.67 -6.97 4.47
N CYS A 141 -8.61 -6.42 5.69
CA CYS A 141 -7.37 -6.51 6.48
C CYS A 141 -7.05 -7.95 6.89
N THR A 142 -8.04 -8.78 7.24
CA THR A 142 -7.78 -10.19 7.55
C THR A 142 -7.24 -10.94 6.34
N CYS A 143 -7.79 -10.70 5.15
CA CYS A 143 -7.25 -11.24 3.91
C CYS A 143 -5.79 -10.78 3.69
N ASP A 144 -5.49 -9.50 3.89
CA ASP A 144 -4.13 -8.99 3.72
C ASP A 144 -3.15 -9.64 4.71
N VAL A 145 -3.53 -9.81 5.99
CA VAL A 145 -2.70 -10.51 6.98
C VAL A 145 -2.45 -11.97 6.58
N ILE A 146 -3.47 -12.69 6.15
CA ILE A 146 -3.32 -14.08 5.65
C ILE A 146 -2.35 -14.10 4.46
N SER A 147 -2.51 -13.16 3.52
CA SER A 147 -1.65 -13.05 2.35
C SER A 147 -0.19 -12.80 2.73
N LEU A 148 0.07 -11.93 3.72
CA LEU A 148 1.41 -11.62 4.20
C LEU A 148 2.05 -12.81 4.91
N ILE A 149 1.26 -13.62 5.63
CA ILE A 149 1.77 -14.86 6.25
C ILE A 149 2.21 -15.86 5.18
N ILE A 150 1.40 -16.06 4.13
CA ILE A 150 1.75 -16.93 3.00
C ILE A 150 3.04 -16.42 2.33
N GLN A 151 3.14 -15.11 2.10
CA GLN A 151 4.34 -14.47 1.54
C GLN A 151 5.57 -14.65 2.42
N ALA A 152 5.44 -14.48 3.74
CA ALA A 152 6.54 -14.67 4.68
C ALA A 152 7.05 -16.11 4.69
N ILE A 153 6.14 -17.10 4.65
CA ILE A 153 6.51 -18.52 4.56
C ILE A 153 7.20 -18.81 3.22
N GLY A 154 6.66 -18.33 2.11
CA GLY A 154 7.25 -18.50 0.78
C GLY A 154 8.64 -17.85 0.66
N GLY A 155 8.77 -16.60 1.12
CA GLY A 155 10.02 -15.85 1.12
C GLY A 155 11.09 -16.47 2.02
N ALA A 156 10.72 -16.88 3.23
CA ALA A 156 11.64 -17.58 4.13
C ALA A 156 12.14 -18.88 3.49
N LYS A 157 11.23 -19.68 2.93
CA LYS A 157 11.59 -20.91 2.22
C LYS A 157 12.51 -20.66 1.02
N ALA A 158 12.22 -19.62 0.22
CA ALA A 158 13.05 -19.25 -0.91
C ALA A 158 14.47 -18.82 -0.46
N SER A 159 14.57 -18.09 0.65
CA SER A 159 15.86 -17.62 1.19
C SER A 159 16.72 -18.74 1.81
N MET A 160 16.09 -19.74 2.42
CA MET A 160 16.79 -20.85 3.09
C MET A 160 17.18 -22.00 2.14
N ALA A 161 16.74 -21.96 0.88
CA ALA A 161 16.98 -23.02 -0.10
C ALA A 161 18.45 -23.16 -0.53
N GLY A 162 19.28 -22.12 -0.32
CA GLY A 162 20.70 -22.15 -0.71
C GLY A 162 20.86 -22.40 -2.21
N PHE A 163 21.50 -23.52 -2.57
CA PHE A 163 21.70 -23.94 -3.98
C PHE A 163 20.61 -24.90 -4.50
N ASP A 164 19.63 -25.26 -3.69
CA ASP A 164 18.50 -26.10 -4.12
C ASP A 164 17.48 -25.25 -4.89
N LEU A 165 17.63 -25.25 -6.22
CA LEU A 165 16.80 -24.48 -7.13
C LEU A 165 15.31 -24.88 -7.06
N ASP A 166 15.00 -26.14 -6.75
CA ASP A 166 13.61 -26.60 -6.69
C ASP A 166 12.93 -26.10 -5.41
N GLN A 167 13.63 -26.12 -4.29
CA GLN A 167 13.12 -25.52 -3.04
C GLN A 167 13.00 -23.99 -3.16
N GLN A 168 13.94 -23.32 -3.84
CA GLN A 168 13.89 -21.88 -4.10
C GLN A 168 12.67 -21.52 -4.97
N ARG A 169 12.44 -22.27 -6.06
CA ARG A 169 11.25 -22.08 -6.92
C ARG A 169 9.97 -22.33 -6.17
N LEU A 170 9.90 -23.39 -5.37
CA LEU A 170 8.72 -23.70 -4.57
C LEU A 170 8.41 -22.58 -3.56
N GLY A 171 9.43 -22.07 -2.85
CA GLY A 171 9.27 -20.90 -1.98
C GLY A 171 8.77 -19.67 -2.73
N THR A 172 9.33 -19.40 -3.91
CA THR A 172 8.92 -18.29 -4.77
C THR A 172 7.47 -18.43 -5.23
N HIS A 173 7.03 -19.62 -5.64
CA HIS A 173 5.63 -19.86 -6.01
C HIS A 173 4.66 -19.70 -4.84
N ILE A 174 5.04 -20.13 -3.64
CA ILE A 174 4.24 -19.89 -2.43
C ILE A 174 4.11 -18.39 -2.17
N MET A 175 5.20 -17.63 -2.30
CA MET A 175 5.18 -16.17 -2.15
C MET A 175 4.26 -15.51 -3.19
N VAL A 176 4.37 -15.89 -4.47
CA VAL A 176 3.53 -15.39 -5.56
C VAL A 176 2.05 -15.73 -5.31
N ALA A 177 1.74 -16.91 -4.78
CA ALA A 177 0.36 -17.28 -4.44
C ALA A 177 -0.24 -16.33 -3.39
N GLY A 178 0.54 -15.92 -2.38
CA GLY A 178 0.12 -14.91 -1.40
C GLY A 178 -0.15 -13.54 -2.04
N ILE A 179 0.73 -13.07 -2.92
CA ILE A 179 0.55 -11.80 -3.63
C ILE A 179 -0.68 -11.85 -4.56
N ALA A 180 -0.86 -12.95 -5.28
CA ALA A 180 -2.00 -13.14 -6.17
C ALA A 180 -3.33 -13.18 -5.39
N PHE A 181 -3.35 -13.83 -4.21
CA PHE A 181 -4.49 -13.80 -3.30
C PHE A 181 -4.81 -12.37 -2.85
N GLN A 182 -3.78 -11.60 -2.45
CA GLN A 182 -3.92 -10.19 -2.08
C GLN A 182 -4.44 -9.32 -3.24
N LEU A 183 -3.98 -9.56 -4.47
CA LEU A 183 -4.47 -8.86 -5.66
C LEU A 183 -5.95 -9.20 -5.94
N GLY A 184 -6.35 -10.46 -5.75
CA GLY A 184 -7.74 -10.89 -5.88
C GLY A 184 -8.65 -10.19 -4.86
N THR A 185 -8.23 -10.10 -3.60
CA THR A 185 -8.99 -9.42 -2.55
C THR A 185 -9.06 -7.92 -2.77
N MET A 186 -7.96 -7.30 -3.23
CA MET A 186 -7.93 -5.89 -3.63
C MET A 186 -8.84 -5.60 -4.83
N THR A 187 -8.95 -6.54 -5.78
CA THR A 187 -9.91 -6.45 -6.90
C THR A 187 -11.35 -6.43 -6.39
N LEU A 188 -11.69 -7.33 -5.46
CA LEU A 188 -13.02 -7.37 -4.83
C LEU A 188 -13.32 -6.07 -4.06
N PHE A 189 -12.34 -5.50 -3.36
CA PHE A 189 -12.48 -4.19 -2.75
C PHE A 189 -12.75 -3.10 -3.79
N GLY A 190 -12.05 -3.11 -4.92
CA GLY A 190 -12.30 -2.21 -6.05
C GLY A 190 -13.73 -2.30 -6.58
N LEU A 191 -14.28 -3.51 -6.72
CA LEU A 191 -15.69 -3.71 -7.11
C LEU A 191 -16.66 -3.10 -6.09
N CYS A 192 -16.35 -3.22 -4.79
CA CYS A 192 -17.15 -2.60 -3.75
C CYS A 192 -17.10 -1.07 -3.78
N VAL A 193 -15.93 -0.50 -4.05
CA VAL A 193 -15.77 0.95 -4.25
C VAL A 193 -16.58 1.42 -5.46
N LEU A 194 -16.57 0.66 -6.56
CA LEU A 194 -17.39 0.96 -7.74
C LEU A 194 -18.89 0.90 -7.45
N ASP A 195 -19.36 -0.07 -6.67
CA ASP A 195 -20.75 -0.13 -6.20
C ASP A 195 -21.11 1.08 -5.32
N PHE A 196 -20.23 1.46 -4.40
CA PHE A 196 -20.39 2.68 -3.60
C PHE A 196 -20.53 3.92 -4.49
N PHE A 197 -19.64 4.10 -5.47
CA PHE A 197 -19.74 5.21 -6.42
C PHE A 197 -21.03 5.18 -7.22
N ARG A 198 -21.46 4.01 -7.71
CA ARG A 198 -22.73 3.86 -8.43
C ARG A 198 -23.92 4.31 -7.58
N ARG A 199 -23.98 3.92 -6.29
CA ARG A 199 -25.07 4.29 -5.37
C ARG A 199 -25.08 5.78 -5.02
N VAL A 200 -23.89 6.37 -4.85
CA VAL A 200 -23.75 7.79 -4.47
C VAL A 200 -23.95 8.74 -5.67
N LEU A 201 -23.50 8.36 -6.87
CA LEU A 201 -23.61 9.19 -8.08
C LEU A 201 -24.90 8.96 -8.88
N ALA A 202 -25.69 7.92 -8.57
CA ALA A 202 -26.96 7.68 -9.24
C ALA A 202 -27.85 8.93 -9.21
N ARG A 203 -28.45 9.28 -10.35
CA ARG A 203 -29.18 10.54 -10.55
C ARG A 203 -30.40 10.67 -9.64
N SER A 204 -31.01 9.55 -9.26
CA SER A 204 -32.13 9.42 -8.32
C SER A 204 -31.70 9.25 -6.87
N SER A 205 -30.40 9.23 -6.56
CA SER A 205 -29.92 8.98 -5.21
C SER A 205 -30.16 10.21 -4.32
N PRO A 206 -30.88 10.06 -3.19
CA PRO A 206 -31.04 11.14 -2.22
C PRO A 206 -29.70 11.57 -1.61
N LEU A 207 -28.67 10.72 -1.73
CA LEU A 207 -27.33 10.94 -1.18
C LEU A 207 -26.50 11.94 -2.00
N ARG A 208 -26.87 12.20 -3.27
CA ARG A 208 -26.09 13.04 -4.17
C ARG A 208 -25.98 14.49 -3.68
N GLY A 209 -27.02 15.00 -3.01
CA GLY A 209 -27.03 16.33 -2.39
C GLY A 209 -26.18 16.41 -1.11
N SER A 210 -25.90 15.28 -0.47
CA SER A 210 -25.15 15.19 0.79
C SER A 210 -23.63 15.14 0.60
N VAL A 211 -23.14 14.95 -0.64
CA VAL A 211 -21.70 14.89 -0.93
C VAL A 211 -21.10 16.30 -0.95
N THR A 212 -20.35 16.64 0.10
CA THR A 212 -19.65 17.93 0.19
C THR A 212 -18.44 17.99 -0.76
N LYS A 213 -17.93 19.21 -1.02
CA LYS A 213 -16.69 19.42 -1.80
C LYS A 213 -15.49 18.70 -1.16
N ALA A 214 -15.39 18.73 0.18
CA ALA A 214 -14.34 18.04 0.92
C ALA A 214 -14.42 16.52 0.71
N MET A 215 -15.63 15.96 0.76
CA MET A 215 -15.88 14.55 0.50
C MET A 215 -15.43 14.14 -0.91
N ARG A 216 -15.75 14.97 -1.91
CA ARG A 216 -15.35 14.72 -3.29
C ARG A 216 -13.82 14.72 -3.45
N LEU A 217 -13.11 15.62 -2.78
CA LEU A 217 -11.64 15.64 -2.81
C LEU A 217 -11.05 14.38 -2.17
N VAL A 218 -11.57 13.95 -1.02
CA VAL A 218 -11.17 12.71 -0.35
C VAL A 218 -11.42 11.49 -1.25
N LEU A 219 -12.57 11.43 -1.92
CA LEU A 219 -12.90 10.36 -2.87
C LEU A 219 -11.96 10.31 -4.06
N VAL A 220 -11.60 11.47 -4.63
CA VAL A 220 -10.59 11.55 -5.70
C VAL A 220 -9.25 11.03 -5.20
N GLY A 221 -8.82 11.45 -4.01
CA GLY A 221 -7.57 10.99 -3.42
C GLY A 221 -7.56 9.48 -3.18
N MET A 222 -8.67 8.94 -2.67
CA MET A 222 -8.86 7.51 -2.48
C MET A 222 -8.77 6.73 -3.79
N VAL A 223 -9.41 7.19 -4.87
CA VAL A 223 -9.39 6.52 -6.18
C VAL A 223 -7.98 6.54 -6.78
N VAL A 224 -7.30 7.69 -6.74
CA VAL A 224 -5.92 7.78 -7.23
C VAL A 224 -5.02 6.82 -6.46
N SER A 225 -5.07 6.84 -5.13
CA SER A 225 -4.27 5.96 -4.28
C SER A 225 -4.58 4.48 -4.54
N PHE A 226 -5.86 4.11 -4.65
CA PHE A 226 -6.29 2.74 -4.98
C PHE A 226 -5.71 2.27 -6.32
N ILE A 227 -5.82 3.09 -7.38
CA ILE A 227 -5.31 2.73 -8.71
C ILE A 227 -3.79 2.51 -8.68
N MET A 228 -3.05 3.39 -8.00
CA MET A 228 -1.59 3.26 -7.88
C MET A 228 -1.21 1.95 -7.16
N ILE A 229 -1.87 1.63 -6.05
CA ILE A 229 -1.64 0.38 -5.30
C ILE A 229 -2.01 -0.84 -6.16
N TYR A 230 -3.12 -0.77 -6.89
CA TYR A 230 -3.58 -1.86 -7.73
C TYR A 230 -2.60 -2.18 -8.87
N ILE A 231 -2.11 -1.16 -9.58
CA ILE A 231 -1.12 -1.34 -10.65
C ILE A 231 0.17 -1.94 -10.09
N ARG A 232 0.65 -1.46 -8.93
CA ARG A 232 1.80 -2.05 -8.23
C ARG A 232 1.56 -3.52 -7.92
N SER A 233 0.40 -3.89 -7.38
CA SER A 233 0.08 -5.29 -7.03
C SER A 233 0.14 -6.20 -8.27
N ILE A 234 -0.33 -5.73 -9.43
CA ILE A 234 -0.20 -6.46 -10.70
C ILE A 234 1.28 -6.61 -11.09
N TYR A 235 2.03 -5.50 -11.09
CA TYR A 235 3.46 -5.51 -11.40
C TYR A 235 4.22 -6.51 -10.53
N ARG A 236 4.02 -6.45 -9.20
CA ARG A 236 4.70 -7.31 -8.23
C ARG A 236 4.34 -8.78 -8.38
N THR A 237 3.09 -9.08 -8.74
CA THR A 237 2.65 -10.44 -9.06
C THR A 237 3.42 -10.98 -10.28
N ILE A 238 3.51 -10.19 -11.36
CA ILE A 238 4.18 -10.61 -12.59
C ILE A 238 5.70 -10.70 -12.39
N GLU A 239 6.29 -9.73 -11.71
CA GLU A 239 7.73 -9.69 -11.40
C GLU A 239 8.18 -10.95 -10.66
N LEU A 240 7.48 -11.34 -9.59
CA LEU A 240 7.85 -12.53 -8.81
C LEU A 240 7.41 -13.84 -9.49
N ALA A 241 6.37 -13.82 -10.33
CA ALA A 241 5.99 -14.98 -11.14
C ALA A 241 7.05 -15.31 -12.22
N GLN A 242 7.79 -14.31 -12.72
CA GLN A 242 8.94 -14.54 -13.61
C GLN A 242 10.15 -15.12 -12.89
N GLY A 243 10.20 -15.03 -11.56
CA GLY A 243 11.30 -15.47 -10.73
C GLY A 243 12.48 -14.49 -10.67
N TRP A 244 13.49 -14.85 -9.89
CA TRP A 244 14.61 -13.96 -9.51
C TRP A 244 15.57 -13.59 -10.65
N SER A 245 15.53 -14.31 -11.77
CA SER A 245 16.28 -14.01 -13.00
C SER A 245 15.38 -13.44 -14.12
N GLY A 246 14.15 -13.06 -13.79
CA GLY A 246 13.19 -12.50 -14.74
C GLY A 246 13.61 -11.13 -15.30
N TYR A 247 13.01 -10.75 -16.43
CA TYR A 247 13.32 -9.47 -17.07
C TYR A 247 12.91 -8.27 -16.19
N LEU A 248 11.77 -8.35 -15.50
CA LEU A 248 11.28 -7.24 -14.67
C LEU A 248 12.17 -6.97 -13.45
N ILE A 249 12.56 -8.02 -12.72
CA ILE A 249 13.35 -7.86 -11.50
C ILE A 249 14.78 -7.35 -11.78
N THR A 250 15.34 -7.71 -12.94
CA THR A 250 16.69 -7.31 -13.38
C THR A 250 16.74 -5.94 -14.08
N HIS A 251 15.59 -5.33 -14.39
CA HIS A 251 15.53 -4.02 -15.04
C HIS A 251 15.01 -2.95 -14.09
N GLN A 252 15.96 -2.20 -13.51
CA GLN A 252 15.69 -1.18 -12.50
C GLN A 252 14.60 -0.15 -12.86
N ALA A 253 14.48 0.24 -14.14
CA ALA A 253 13.55 1.29 -14.55
C ALA A 253 12.08 0.91 -14.24
N TYR A 254 11.72 -0.36 -14.42
CA TYR A 254 10.38 -0.85 -14.11
C TYR A 254 10.14 -0.84 -12.61
N PHE A 255 11.09 -1.31 -11.80
CA PHE A 255 10.99 -1.26 -10.35
C PHE A 255 10.83 0.18 -9.82
N ILE A 256 11.63 1.13 -10.32
CA ILE A 256 11.52 2.53 -9.90
C ILE A 256 10.15 3.12 -10.28
N GLY A 257 9.68 2.87 -11.50
CA GLY A 257 8.44 3.46 -12.00
C GLY A 257 7.16 2.78 -11.47
N LEU A 258 7.12 1.45 -11.50
CA LEU A 258 5.93 0.64 -11.23
C LEU A 258 5.85 0.13 -9.78
N ASP A 259 6.94 0.24 -9.00
CA ASP A 259 6.93 -0.04 -7.57
C ASP A 259 7.03 1.29 -6.78
N GLY A 260 8.16 1.98 -6.90
CA GLY A 260 8.47 3.18 -6.11
C GLY A 260 7.59 4.38 -6.39
N ALA A 261 7.54 4.83 -7.65
CA ALA A 261 6.82 6.04 -8.02
C ALA A 261 5.32 5.92 -7.75
N LEU A 262 4.73 4.74 -7.99
CA LEU A 262 3.32 4.48 -7.67
C LEU A 262 3.05 4.65 -6.17
N MET A 263 3.91 4.13 -5.28
CA MET A 263 3.67 4.24 -3.84
C MET A 263 3.92 5.65 -3.33
N ALA A 264 4.91 6.35 -3.86
CA ALA A 264 5.15 7.75 -3.55
C ALA A 264 3.94 8.62 -3.92
N ILE A 265 3.30 8.37 -5.08
CA ILE A 265 2.07 9.04 -5.48
C ILE A 265 0.90 8.62 -4.57
N ALA A 266 0.76 7.32 -4.29
CA ALA A 266 -0.35 6.77 -3.49
C ALA A 266 -0.43 7.39 -2.09
N VAL A 267 0.72 7.59 -1.42
CA VAL A 267 0.80 8.26 -0.12
C VAL A 267 0.83 9.79 -0.25
N GLY A 268 1.54 10.33 -1.25
CA GLY A 268 1.71 11.77 -1.46
C GLY A 268 0.40 12.51 -1.71
N VAL A 269 -0.58 11.84 -2.35
CA VAL A 269 -1.93 12.39 -2.52
C VAL A 269 -2.59 12.74 -1.18
N PHE A 270 -2.35 11.96 -0.12
CA PHE A 270 -2.90 12.23 1.22
C PHE A 270 -2.10 13.25 2.02
N VAL A 271 -0.93 13.69 1.54
CA VAL A 271 -0.24 14.87 2.07
C VAL A 271 -0.97 16.15 1.65
N GLY A 272 -1.45 16.22 0.40
CA GLY A 272 -2.23 17.35 -0.10
C GLY A 272 -3.72 17.28 0.28
N LEU A 273 -4.30 16.08 0.28
CA LEU A 273 -5.72 15.82 0.51
C LEU A 273 -5.93 15.06 1.82
N ASP A 274 -5.39 15.57 2.93
CA ASP A 274 -5.42 14.88 4.23
C ASP A 274 -6.85 14.49 4.64
N PRO A 275 -7.18 13.18 4.65
CA PRO A 275 -8.51 12.71 5.00
C PRO A 275 -8.87 13.08 6.44
N ALA A 276 -7.92 13.11 7.37
CA ALA A 276 -8.17 13.43 8.76
C ALA A 276 -8.60 14.90 8.93
N VAL A 277 -7.98 15.82 8.20
CA VAL A 277 -8.37 17.24 8.20
C VAL A 277 -9.72 17.44 7.51
N LEU A 278 -9.92 16.80 6.37
CA LEU A 278 -11.14 16.97 5.56
C LEU A 278 -12.37 16.36 6.24
N ILE A 279 -12.24 15.18 6.85
CA ILE A 279 -13.31 14.53 7.63
C ILE A 279 -13.53 15.27 8.96
N GLY A 280 -12.48 15.71 9.65
CA GLY A 280 -12.61 16.51 10.88
C GLY A 280 -13.24 17.90 10.65
N LYS A 281 -13.22 18.44 9.43
CA LYS A 281 -14.01 19.62 9.05
C LYS A 281 -15.49 19.27 8.82
N LEU A 282 -15.77 18.06 8.33
CA LEU A 282 -17.12 17.53 8.14
C LEU A 282 -17.84 17.37 9.49
N GLU A 283 -17.20 16.72 10.46
CA GLU A 283 -17.74 16.52 11.82
C GLU A 283 -18.03 17.85 12.54
N ARG A 284 -17.12 18.84 12.42
CA ARG A 284 -17.31 20.18 13.01
C ARG A 284 -18.40 21.01 12.32
N GLY A 285 -18.58 20.87 11.01
CA GLY A 285 -19.66 21.50 10.27
C GLY A 285 -21.04 20.93 10.63
N LEU A 286 -21.13 19.63 10.92
CA LEU A 286 -22.35 18.98 11.40
C LEU A 286 -22.66 19.33 12.86
N GLY A 287 -21.63 19.49 13.70
CA GLY A 287 -21.79 19.92 15.10
C GLY A 287 -22.25 21.37 15.30
N SER A 288 -22.26 22.17 14.24
CA SER A 288 -22.79 23.54 14.25
C SER A 288 -24.27 23.62 13.82
N ARG A 289 -24.91 22.50 13.47
CA ARG A 289 -26.37 22.47 13.34
C ARG A 289 -26.99 22.48 14.74
N PRO A 290 -27.82 23.48 15.09
CA PRO A 290 -28.43 23.54 16.42
C PRO A 290 -29.27 22.28 16.64
N LYS A 291 -29.10 21.65 17.81
CA LYS A 291 -29.76 20.38 18.21
C LYS A 291 -31.30 20.37 18.05
N GLY A 292 -31.94 21.52 17.85
CA GLY A 292 -33.39 21.63 17.60
C GLY A 292 -33.82 21.43 16.14
N GLN A 293 -32.91 21.33 15.17
CA GLN A 293 -33.27 21.24 13.75
C GLN A 293 -33.43 19.79 13.26
N HIS A 294 -32.63 18.85 13.80
CA HIS A 294 -32.76 17.42 13.48
C HIS A 294 -34.09 16.84 13.99
N SER A 295 -34.52 17.24 15.20
CA SER A 295 -35.80 16.82 15.78
C SER A 295 -37.02 17.41 15.05
N ARG A 296 -36.89 18.61 14.46
CA ARG A 296 -37.95 19.22 13.64
C ARG A 296 -38.05 18.56 12.27
N GLU A 297 -36.93 18.27 11.60
CA GLU A 297 -36.94 17.58 10.30
C GLU A 297 -37.46 16.14 10.40
N THR A 298 -37.15 15.40 11.47
CA THR A 298 -37.73 14.07 11.71
C THR A 298 -39.23 14.15 12.03
N SER A 299 -39.66 15.13 12.83
CA SER A 299 -41.07 15.35 13.15
C SER A 299 -41.90 15.79 11.94
N GLU A 300 -41.37 16.66 11.08
CA GLU A 300 -42.05 17.10 9.85
C GLU A 300 -42.09 15.98 8.80
N SER A 301 -41.04 15.15 8.71
CA SER A 301 -41.03 13.98 7.84
C SER A 301 -42.04 12.91 8.29
N GLU A 302 -42.14 12.64 9.59
CA GLU A 302 -43.13 11.69 10.14
C GLU A 302 -44.56 12.21 9.99
N ALA A 303 -44.79 13.52 10.18
CA ALA A 303 -46.09 14.15 9.97
C ALA A 303 -46.53 14.14 8.50
N ASN A 304 -45.63 14.37 7.55
CA ASN A 304 -45.93 14.29 6.12
C ASN A 304 -46.22 12.86 5.65
N ILE A 305 -45.54 11.86 6.21
CA ILE A 305 -45.81 10.44 5.91
C ILE A 305 -47.17 10.01 6.48
N ALA A 306 -47.56 10.54 7.65
CA ALA A 306 -48.87 10.26 8.23
C ALA A 306 -50.03 10.88 7.42
N MET A 307 -49.86 12.08 6.85
CA MET A 307 -50.88 12.73 6.01
C MET A 307 -51.05 12.11 4.63
N GLN A 308 -50.06 11.39 4.09
CA GLN A 308 -50.16 10.73 2.79
C GLN A 308 -50.82 9.35 2.84
N ASN A 309 -51.07 8.81 4.04
CA ASN A 309 -51.65 7.48 4.27
C ASN A 309 -53.10 7.53 4.81
N VAL A 310 -53.79 8.67 4.67
CA VAL A 310 -55.23 8.87 4.92
C VAL A 310 -55.90 9.23 3.60
#